data_AF-M4C2I9-F1
#
_entry.id   AF-M4C2I9-F1
#
_cell.length_a   1.000
_cell.length_b   1.000
_cell.length_c   1.000
_cell.angle_alpha   90.00
_cell.angle_beta   90.00
_cell.angle_gamma   90.00
#
_symmetry.space_group_name_H-M   'P 1'
#
loop_
_entity.id
_entity.type
_entity.pdbx_description
1 polymer ?
#
loop_
_entity_poly.entity_id
_entity_poly.type
_entity_poly.pdbx_seq_one_letter_code
_entity_poly.pdbx_strand_id
1 'polypeptide(L)'
;MLTSLELDIIEALLDQDDSQVLQVLRVYEQSDDRDVTALRDALVGIVEDITMELGDEEKAAAAFARGLGDAGREESEWADSEDNNDDSLGWQHHLYFLLRQWQVEQHLTLADVSTLQNMVNQRHSLLESAYEVFAGDGDASELLDTLQRVAKLQRLIEQSQAGQNGVAGAPVSSLSLEDVVQEMQRRGTVKSGDAAGLLVLFHGGNEALRAANEAFQADGDVHELEDTLLLVVKHARFGCEEEETSTATEVQAACRLLADLGRSGLLELWQIQLSMSLLKCRDPRFFAAIDVYHEDQDTNELVDTLRILVELVAWERHRRVLVHYWIRPLAQSGMLPHNGAELLVQMVKTRDGRIVAALVHFLSDNNKEEFVEALVQIASLETTKLHHSVDGLSEEEHLLLKLAGEVADQESGLMSDVICEEGEKQLRSGEPQLPDVMHVEVATRDVEKLADIERQVAADAIDRMEYGDAKEEAELTEMPFVETTVTSLGAEPAANDRQVSEGISDSDAISAESNAQGIEGDQIDAFVGAATQDDRDFYAAAERCQMEQIEEIPVQKENMQEDVDVDEVGAKSHDVEEVDVSPDVQEQQESVLDVKDGSKSEQTREQTE
;
A
#
# COMPACT_ATOMS: atom_id res chain seq x y z
N MET A 1 11.15 -36.92 -2.21
CA MET A 1 10.10 -35.88 -2.22
C MET A 1 10.79 -34.55 -2.45
N LEU A 2 10.16 -33.64 -3.19
CA LEU A 2 10.64 -32.27 -3.37
C LEU A 2 10.27 -31.45 -2.13
N THR A 3 11.08 -30.47 -1.76
CA THR A 3 10.70 -29.46 -0.76
C THR A 3 9.65 -28.50 -1.37
N SER A 4 8.94 -27.74 -0.53
CA SER A 4 7.97 -26.76 -1.04
C SER A 4 8.63 -25.70 -1.93
N LEU A 5 9.84 -25.27 -1.56
CA LEU A 5 10.63 -24.30 -2.34
C LEU A 5 11.07 -24.87 -3.69
N GLU A 6 11.58 -26.10 -3.71
CA GLU A 6 11.94 -26.79 -4.97
C GLU A 6 10.72 -26.89 -5.90
N LEU A 7 9.53 -27.18 -5.35
CA LEU A 7 8.30 -27.27 -6.13
C LEU A 7 7.90 -25.90 -6.72
N ASP A 8 7.93 -24.84 -5.91
CA ASP A 8 7.59 -23.49 -6.36
C ASP A 8 8.54 -22.99 -7.47
N ILE A 9 9.84 -23.30 -7.36
CA ILE A 9 10.84 -22.97 -8.40
C ILE A 9 10.57 -23.78 -9.67
N ILE A 10 10.29 -25.07 -9.57
CA ILE A 10 10.00 -25.92 -10.73
C ILE A 10 8.69 -25.50 -11.42
N GLU A 11 7.65 -25.11 -10.67
CA GLU A 11 6.41 -24.56 -11.23
C GLU A 11 6.68 -23.26 -11.99
N ALA A 12 7.48 -22.35 -11.43
CA ALA A 12 7.87 -21.12 -12.10
C ALA A 12 8.66 -21.38 -13.40
N LEU A 13 9.58 -22.36 -13.39
CA LEU A 13 10.35 -22.74 -14.59
C LEU A 13 9.47 -23.40 -15.66
N LEU A 14 8.45 -24.15 -15.26
CA LEU A 14 7.48 -24.74 -16.18
C LEU A 14 6.61 -23.67 -16.85
N ASP A 15 6.15 -22.68 -16.08
CA ASP A 15 5.38 -21.55 -16.62
C ASP A 15 6.19 -20.70 -17.61
N GLN A 16 7.53 -20.76 -17.54
CA GLN A 16 8.46 -20.08 -18.44
C GLN A 16 8.92 -20.93 -19.64
N ASP A 17 8.39 -22.14 -19.81
CA ASP A 17 8.83 -23.10 -20.83
C ASP A 17 10.35 -23.40 -20.78
N ASP A 18 10.93 -23.49 -19.57
CA ASP A 18 12.36 -23.75 -19.42
C ASP A 18 12.80 -25.05 -20.12
N SER A 19 13.79 -24.92 -21.01
CA SER A 19 14.20 -26.00 -21.90
C SER A 19 14.82 -27.19 -21.15
N GLN A 20 15.48 -26.96 -20.01
CA GLN A 20 16.13 -28.02 -19.23
C GLN A 20 15.08 -28.85 -18.48
N VAL A 21 14.13 -28.17 -17.81
CA VAL A 21 13.02 -28.84 -17.10
C VAL A 21 12.15 -29.63 -18.09
N LEU A 22 11.78 -29.02 -19.22
CA LEU A 22 11.00 -29.71 -20.27
C LEU A 22 11.75 -30.91 -20.87
N GLN A 23 13.08 -30.82 -21.02
CA GLN A 23 13.88 -31.93 -21.52
C GLN A 23 13.96 -33.08 -20.50
N VAL A 24 14.11 -32.78 -19.21
CA VAL A 24 14.07 -33.79 -18.14
C VAL A 24 12.72 -34.50 -18.10
N LEU A 25 11.61 -33.76 -18.19
CA LEU A 25 10.26 -34.34 -18.25
C LEU A 25 10.07 -35.21 -19.50
N ARG A 26 10.55 -34.76 -20.66
CA ARG A 26 10.48 -35.52 -21.91
C ARG A 26 11.28 -36.83 -21.84
N VAL A 27 12.48 -36.79 -21.25
CA VAL A 27 13.31 -37.99 -21.03
C VAL A 27 12.61 -38.96 -20.08
N TYR A 28 11.97 -38.44 -19.03
CA TYR A 28 11.19 -39.26 -18.11
C TYR A 28 9.98 -39.93 -18.79
N GLU A 29 9.23 -39.19 -19.61
CA GLU A 29 8.09 -39.73 -20.36
C GLU A 29 8.49 -40.79 -21.38
N GLN A 30 9.66 -40.64 -21.99
CA GLN A 30 10.20 -41.58 -22.99
C GLN A 30 10.91 -42.79 -22.37
N SER A 31 11.21 -42.77 -21.07
CA SER A 31 11.84 -43.88 -20.37
C SER A 31 10.84 -44.99 -20.05
N ASP A 32 11.16 -46.23 -20.44
CA ASP A 32 10.32 -47.41 -20.19
C ASP A 32 10.13 -47.68 -18.68
N ASP A 33 11.12 -47.32 -17.85
CA ASP A 33 11.14 -47.64 -16.42
C ASP A 33 10.47 -46.57 -15.54
N ARG A 34 10.17 -45.37 -16.08
CA ARG A 34 9.57 -44.23 -15.37
C ARG A 34 10.11 -44.03 -13.95
N ASP A 35 11.44 -44.08 -13.79
CA ASP A 35 12.10 -43.97 -12.49
C ASP A 35 11.90 -42.57 -11.89
N VAL A 36 10.99 -42.48 -10.92
CA VAL A 36 10.65 -41.24 -10.21
C VAL A 36 11.85 -40.68 -9.44
N THR A 37 12.79 -41.55 -9.04
CA THR A 37 14.00 -41.14 -8.31
C THR A 37 14.94 -40.38 -9.24
N ALA A 38 15.18 -40.92 -10.43
CA ALA A 38 15.99 -40.27 -11.45
C ALA A 38 15.39 -38.93 -11.91
N LEU A 39 14.06 -38.86 -12.04
CA LEU A 39 13.36 -37.61 -12.34
C LEU A 39 13.56 -36.57 -11.23
N ARG A 40 13.34 -36.96 -9.98
CA ARG A 40 13.53 -36.07 -8.84
C ARG A 40 14.95 -35.55 -8.80
N ASP A 41 15.95 -36.42 -8.89
CA ASP A 41 17.34 -36.02 -8.73
C ASP A 41 17.80 -35.11 -9.87
N ALA A 42 17.27 -35.29 -11.09
CA ALA A 42 17.49 -34.38 -12.20
C ALA A 42 16.83 -33.00 -11.97
N LEU A 43 15.60 -32.96 -11.47
CA LEU A 43 14.90 -31.71 -11.16
C LEU A 43 15.55 -30.95 -9.99
N VAL A 44 15.98 -31.65 -8.94
CA VAL A 44 16.71 -31.06 -7.82
C VAL A 44 18.05 -30.50 -8.28
N GLY A 45 18.76 -31.20 -9.18
CA GLY A 45 20.01 -30.67 -9.77
C GLY A 45 19.83 -29.34 -10.48
N ILE A 46 18.75 -29.17 -11.25
CA ILE A 46 18.41 -27.89 -11.90
C ILE A 46 18.17 -26.79 -10.85
N VAL A 47 17.43 -27.10 -9.78
CA VAL A 47 17.16 -26.13 -8.70
C VAL A 47 18.44 -25.78 -7.94
N GLU A 48 19.32 -26.75 -7.66
CA GLU A 48 20.61 -26.52 -7.01
C GLU A 48 21.53 -25.63 -7.87
N ASP A 49 21.60 -25.87 -9.18
CA ASP A 49 22.42 -25.05 -10.09
C ASP A 49 21.92 -23.60 -10.13
N ILE A 50 20.60 -23.38 -10.25
CA ILE A 50 19.98 -22.05 -10.25
C ILE A 50 20.19 -21.33 -8.90
N THR A 51 19.97 -22.03 -7.79
CA THR A 51 20.13 -21.44 -6.45
C THR A 51 21.59 -21.15 -6.12
N MET A 52 22.53 -21.95 -6.65
CA MET A 52 23.97 -21.70 -6.54
C MET A 52 24.42 -20.50 -7.37
N GLU A 53 23.88 -20.32 -8.58
CA GLU A 53 24.18 -19.17 -9.45
C GLU A 53 23.64 -17.85 -8.88
N LEU A 54 22.48 -17.88 -8.21
CA LEU A 54 21.84 -16.70 -7.63
C LEU A 54 22.41 -16.27 -6.26
N GLY A 55 23.39 -17.01 -5.71
CA GLY A 55 24.26 -16.57 -4.62
C GLY A 55 23.61 -16.38 -3.24
N ASP A 56 22.35 -16.76 -3.06
CA ASP A 56 21.65 -16.92 -1.78
C ASP A 56 20.26 -17.52 -2.08
N GLU A 57 19.86 -18.60 -1.39
CA GLU A 57 18.55 -19.24 -1.55
C GLU A 57 17.38 -18.25 -1.39
N GLU A 58 17.58 -17.22 -0.55
CA GLU A 58 16.61 -16.15 -0.29
C GLU A 58 16.49 -15.14 -1.45
N LYS A 59 17.59 -14.90 -2.18
CA LYS A 59 17.57 -14.05 -3.40
C LYS A 59 16.96 -14.76 -4.58
N ALA A 60 17.18 -16.07 -4.71
CA ALA A 60 16.55 -16.87 -5.76
C ALA A 60 15.02 -16.83 -5.64
N ALA A 61 14.49 -17.13 -4.45
CA ALA A 61 13.04 -17.05 -4.19
C ALA A 61 12.46 -15.65 -4.46
N ALA A 62 13.19 -14.60 -4.06
CA ALA A 62 12.79 -13.21 -4.30
C ALA A 62 12.86 -12.80 -5.79
N ALA A 63 13.82 -13.33 -6.56
CA ALA A 63 13.96 -13.09 -7.99
C ALA A 63 12.83 -13.77 -8.79
N PHE A 64 12.47 -15.01 -8.43
CA PHE A 64 11.35 -15.72 -9.06
C PHE A 64 9.99 -15.08 -8.72
N ALA A 65 9.79 -14.63 -7.47
CA ALA A 65 8.58 -13.91 -7.07
C ALA A 65 8.38 -12.56 -7.79
N ARG A 66 9.44 -12.02 -8.42
CA ARG A 66 9.40 -10.74 -9.16
C ARG A 66 9.15 -10.88 -10.66
N GLY A 67 9.04 -12.10 -11.20
CA GLY A 67 8.72 -12.32 -12.63
C GLY A 67 9.84 -11.83 -13.55
N LEU A 68 10.93 -12.60 -13.64
CA LEU A 68 12.03 -12.35 -14.57
C LEU A 68 11.59 -12.63 -16.02
N GLY A 69 11.15 -11.60 -16.72
CA GLY A 69 10.74 -11.67 -18.13
C GLY A 69 11.81 -11.31 -19.16
N ASP A 70 13.08 -11.07 -18.77
CA ASP A 70 14.05 -10.44 -19.71
C ASP A 70 15.51 -10.93 -19.61
N ALA A 71 15.80 -12.07 -18.98
CA ALA A 71 17.18 -12.60 -18.89
C ALA A 71 17.46 -13.88 -19.71
N GLY A 72 16.49 -14.36 -20.50
CA GLY A 72 16.52 -15.72 -21.04
C GLY A 72 16.82 -15.88 -22.53
N ARG A 73 17.39 -14.88 -23.22
CA ARG A 73 17.67 -15.03 -24.66
C ARG A 73 19.03 -14.53 -25.07
N GLU A 74 20.07 -15.29 -24.75
CA GLU A 74 21.25 -15.38 -25.60
C GLU A 74 21.90 -16.77 -25.47
N GLU A 75 21.55 -17.66 -26.39
CA GLU A 75 22.37 -18.83 -26.74
C GLU A 75 23.72 -18.34 -27.27
N SER A 76 24.82 -18.69 -26.60
CA SER A 76 26.11 -18.77 -27.28
C SER A 76 26.88 -20.01 -26.86
N GLU A 77 26.70 -21.01 -27.70
CA GLU A 77 27.54 -22.18 -27.93
C GLU A 77 28.99 -21.74 -28.23
N TRP A 78 29.76 -21.35 -27.21
CA TRP A 78 31.20 -21.15 -27.32
C TRP A 78 31.93 -22.22 -26.54
N ALA A 79 32.39 -23.17 -27.33
CA ALA A 79 33.26 -24.28 -26.96
C ALA A 79 34.38 -23.86 -26.02
N ASP A 80 34.59 -24.73 -25.02
CA ASP A 80 35.76 -24.84 -24.17
C ASP A 80 37.05 -24.50 -24.92
N SER A 81 37.59 -23.32 -24.64
CA SER A 81 38.97 -22.96 -24.92
C SER A 81 39.52 -22.25 -23.70
N GLU A 82 39.91 -23.06 -22.72
CA GLU A 82 40.79 -22.67 -21.62
C GLU A 82 42.12 -22.11 -22.18
N ASP A 83 42.20 -20.80 -22.44
CA ASP A 83 43.49 -20.11 -22.56
C ASP A 83 43.41 -18.64 -22.13
N ASN A 84 43.61 -18.45 -20.82
CA ASN A 84 44.47 -17.44 -20.20
C ASN A 84 44.34 -15.95 -20.59
N ASN A 85 43.89 -15.17 -19.60
CA ASN A 85 44.48 -13.89 -19.16
C ASN A 85 44.22 -12.61 -19.98
N ASP A 86 43.16 -12.50 -20.79
CA ASP A 86 42.79 -11.21 -21.42
C ASP A 86 41.38 -10.68 -21.07
N ASP A 87 40.83 -11.06 -19.91
CA ASP A 87 39.55 -10.52 -19.41
C ASP A 87 39.63 -9.04 -19.00
N SER A 88 40.84 -8.46 -18.89
CA SER A 88 41.01 -7.03 -18.55
C SER A 88 40.47 -6.08 -19.62
N LEU A 89 40.23 -6.54 -20.85
CA LEU A 89 39.65 -5.72 -21.92
C LEU A 89 38.16 -5.97 -22.16
N GLY A 90 37.56 -6.97 -21.51
CA GLY A 90 36.16 -7.36 -21.74
C GLY A 90 35.18 -6.22 -21.49
N TRP A 91 35.35 -5.51 -20.37
CA TRP A 91 34.47 -4.39 -20.03
C TRP A 91 34.62 -3.19 -20.98
N GLN A 92 35.82 -2.92 -21.48
CA GLN A 92 36.06 -1.82 -22.40
C GLN A 92 35.35 -2.07 -23.73
N HIS A 93 35.48 -3.30 -24.26
CA HIS A 93 34.81 -3.69 -25.49
C HIS A 93 33.28 -3.65 -25.36
N HIS A 94 32.75 -4.13 -24.25
CA HIS A 94 31.31 -4.07 -24.00
C HIS A 94 30.82 -2.62 -23.85
N LEU A 95 31.54 -1.78 -23.10
CA LEU A 95 31.18 -0.38 -22.95
C LEU A 95 31.26 0.39 -24.28
N TYR A 96 32.23 0.08 -25.16
CA TYR A 96 32.26 0.64 -26.52
C TYR A 96 31.03 0.27 -27.34
N PHE A 97 30.55 -0.96 -27.22
CA PHE A 97 29.34 -1.44 -27.87
C PHE A 97 28.12 -0.65 -27.38
N LEU A 98 27.93 -0.53 -26.07
CA LEU A 98 26.83 0.22 -25.45
C LEU A 98 26.85 1.70 -25.83
N LEU A 99 28.01 2.36 -25.77
CA LEU A 99 28.15 3.77 -26.17
C LEU A 99 27.74 4.00 -27.64
N ARG A 100 28.03 3.04 -28.53
CA ARG A 100 27.63 3.12 -29.94
C ARG A 100 26.14 2.89 -30.12
N GLN A 101 25.55 1.97 -29.36
CA GLN A 101 24.11 1.73 -29.37
C GLN A 101 23.33 2.97 -28.92
N TRP A 102 23.69 3.52 -27.75
CA TRP A 102 23.05 4.73 -27.21
C TRP A 102 23.28 5.98 -28.05
N GLN A 103 24.35 6.02 -28.86
CA GLN A 103 24.53 7.06 -29.87
C GLN A 103 23.50 6.95 -30.99
N VAL A 104 23.22 5.74 -31.49
CA VAL A 104 22.24 5.50 -32.56
C VAL A 104 20.83 5.84 -32.07
N GLU A 105 20.53 5.50 -30.82
CA GLU A 105 19.27 5.80 -30.14
C GLU A 105 19.13 7.27 -29.71
N GLN A 106 20.16 8.10 -29.92
CA GLN A 106 20.22 9.52 -29.54
C GLN A 106 20.15 9.81 -28.03
N HIS A 107 20.44 8.82 -27.19
CA HIS A 107 20.57 9.02 -25.74
C HIS A 107 21.88 9.70 -25.34
N LEU A 108 22.93 9.60 -26.18
CA LEU A 108 24.20 10.30 -26.00
C LEU A 108 24.51 11.19 -27.20
N THR A 109 25.02 12.40 -26.92
CA THR A 109 25.49 13.28 -27.99
C THR A 109 26.82 12.80 -28.55
N LEU A 110 27.15 13.16 -29.80
CA LEU A 110 28.44 12.82 -30.42
C LEU A 110 29.63 13.31 -29.57
N ALA A 111 29.50 14.47 -28.92
CA ALA A 111 30.52 15.03 -28.04
C ALA A 111 30.69 14.17 -26.77
N ASP A 112 29.59 13.73 -26.15
CA ASP A 112 29.63 12.85 -24.98
C ASP A 112 30.29 11.51 -25.30
N VAL A 113 29.91 10.90 -26.42
CA VAL A 113 30.51 9.64 -26.87
C VAL A 113 32.01 9.80 -27.06
N SER A 114 32.47 10.88 -27.71
CA SER A 114 33.92 11.11 -27.90
C SER A 114 34.67 11.29 -26.57
N THR A 115 34.05 11.95 -25.59
CA THR A 115 34.60 12.18 -24.26
C THR A 115 34.70 10.86 -23.49
N LEU A 116 33.62 10.09 -23.46
CA LEU A 116 33.56 8.79 -22.79
C LEU A 116 34.52 7.79 -23.44
N GLN A 117 34.62 7.74 -24.77
CA GLN A 117 35.60 6.89 -25.46
C GLN A 117 37.05 7.25 -25.09
N ASN A 118 37.37 8.55 -24.97
CA ASN A 118 38.68 8.98 -24.49
C ASN A 118 38.94 8.51 -23.05
N MET A 119 37.94 8.60 -22.17
CA MET A 119 38.03 8.13 -20.79
C MET A 119 38.17 6.60 -20.69
N VAL A 120 37.47 5.83 -21.54
CA VAL A 120 37.61 4.37 -21.63
C VAL A 120 39.04 4.01 -22.08
N ASN A 121 39.57 4.67 -23.11
CA ASN A 121 40.95 4.48 -23.55
C ASN A 121 41.99 4.79 -22.46
N GLN A 122 41.68 5.74 -21.58
CA GLN A 122 42.52 6.11 -20.44
C GLN A 122 42.35 5.18 -19.23
N ARG A 123 41.44 4.20 -19.29
CA ARG A 123 41.07 3.33 -18.15
C ARG A 123 40.68 4.16 -16.93
N HIS A 124 39.79 5.13 -17.14
CA HIS A 124 39.33 5.98 -16.05
C HIS A 124 38.57 5.15 -15.01
N SER A 125 39.05 5.12 -13.77
CA SER A 125 38.54 4.25 -12.70
C SER A 125 37.04 4.43 -12.45
N LEU A 126 36.52 5.65 -12.62
CA LEU A 126 35.10 5.94 -12.45
C LEU A 126 34.21 5.20 -13.47
N LEU A 127 34.66 5.06 -14.73
CA LEU A 127 33.91 4.31 -15.73
C LEU A 127 33.98 2.81 -15.49
N GLU A 128 35.11 2.33 -14.98
CA GLU A 128 35.29 0.94 -14.59
C GLU A 128 34.36 0.58 -13.42
N SER A 129 34.31 1.38 -12.36
CA SER A 129 33.41 1.16 -11.23
C SER A 129 31.93 1.26 -11.62
N ALA A 130 31.55 2.23 -12.47
CA ALA A 130 30.17 2.33 -12.96
C ALA A 130 29.78 1.08 -13.77
N TYR A 131 30.70 0.57 -14.58
CA TYR A 131 30.49 -0.65 -15.34
C TYR A 131 30.44 -1.90 -14.43
N GLU A 132 31.25 -1.98 -13.38
CA GLU A 132 31.21 -3.09 -12.41
C GLU A 132 29.85 -3.19 -11.70
N VAL A 133 29.24 -2.05 -11.35
CA VAL A 133 27.87 -2.02 -10.78
C VAL A 133 26.85 -2.54 -11.79
N PHE A 134 26.90 -2.03 -13.02
CA PHE A 134 26.08 -2.51 -14.12
C PHE A 134 26.25 -4.01 -14.41
N ALA A 135 27.48 -4.52 -14.33
CA ALA A 135 27.74 -5.94 -14.50
C ALA A 135 27.14 -6.81 -13.37
N GLY A 136 26.86 -6.21 -12.21
CA GLY A 136 26.24 -6.88 -11.07
C GLY A 136 24.70 -6.86 -11.08
N ASP A 137 24.08 -5.78 -11.56
CA ASP A 137 22.62 -5.61 -11.55
C ASP A 137 21.94 -5.70 -12.92
N GLY A 138 22.70 -5.52 -14.01
CA GLY A 138 22.20 -5.50 -15.39
C GLY A 138 21.41 -4.24 -15.77
N ASP A 139 21.39 -3.19 -14.93
CA ASP A 139 20.57 -1.99 -15.19
C ASP A 139 21.27 -1.04 -16.18
N ALA A 140 20.98 -1.24 -17.46
CA ALA A 140 21.50 -0.40 -18.54
C ALA A 140 21.06 1.08 -18.43
N SER A 141 19.92 1.36 -17.79
CA SER A 141 19.38 2.71 -17.65
C SER A 141 20.14 3.52 -16.59
N GLU A 142 20.51 2.87 -15.47
CA GLU A 142 21.34 3.47 -14.42
C GLU A 142 22.78 3.72 -14.90
N LEU A 143 23.34 2.77 -15.66
CA LEU A 143 24.64 2.97 -16.30
C LEU A 143 24.61 4.17 -17.26
N LEU A 144 23.57 4.28 -18.09
CA LEU A 144 23.41 5.40 -19.03
C LEU A 144 23.34 6.76 -18.31
N ASP A 145 22.53 6.88 -17.26
CA ASP A 145 22.43 8.14 -16.49
C ASP A 145 23.78 8.52 -15.85
N THR A 146 24.45 7.52 -15.26
CA THR A 146 25.79 7.68 -14.69
C THR A 146 26.77 8.19 -15.73
N LEU A 147 26.81 7.58 -16.92
CA LEU A 147 27.70 7.99 -18.02
C LEU A 147 27.37 9.39 -18.55
N GLN A 148 26.09 9.76 -18.65
CA GLN A 148 25.68 11.11 -19.03
C GLN A 148 26.16 12.15 -18.03
N ARG A 149 26.06 11.87 -16.73
CA ARG A 149 26.55 12.76 -15.66
C ARG A 149 28.07 12.91 -15.72
N VAL A 150 28.79 11.81 -15.94
CA VAL A 150 30.26 11.80 -16.07
C VAL A 150 30.72 12.59 -17.30
N ALA A 151 30.07 12.40 -18.44
CA ALA A 151 30.40 13.13 -19.66
C ALA A 151 30.14 14.64 -19.53
N LYS A 152 29.06 15.04 -18.85
CA LYS A 152 28.79 16.45 -18.52
C LYS A 152 29.86 17.04 -17.59
N LEU A 153 30.22 16.31 -16.53
CA LEU A 153 31.25 16.74 -15.58
C LEU A 153 32.61 16.90 -16.26
N GLN A 154 33.03 15.91 -17.06
CA GLN A 154 34.29 15.96 -17.78
C GLN A 154 34.35 17.14 -18.76
N ARG A 155 33.26 17.43 -19.47
CA ARG A 155 33.18 18.61 -20.34
C ARG A 155 33.26 19.93 -19.57
N LEU A 156 32.69 20.00 -18.37
CA LEU A 156 32.77 21.18 -17.52
C LEU A 156 34.22 21.41 -17.06
N ILE A 157 34.93 20.34 -16.67
CA ILE A 157 36.35 20.37 -16.33
C ILE A 157 37.17 20.85 -17.54
N GLU A 158 36.95 20.29 -18.73
CA GLU A 158 37.66 20.70 -19.94
C GLU A 158 37.39 22.17 -20.33
N GLN A 159 36.16 22.65 -20.15
CA GLN A 159 35.81 24.05 -20.40
C GLN A 159 36.46 25.00 -19.40
N SER A 160 36.50 24.64 -18.11
CA SER A 160 37.18 25.42 -17.08
C SER A 160 38.70 25.51 -17.34
N GLN A 161 39.33 24.40 -17.74
CA GLN A 161 40.76 24.34 -18.07
C GLN A 161 41.10 25.07 -19.38
N ALA A 162 40.21 25.03 -20.38
CA ALA A 162 40.38 25.76 -21.63
C ALA A 162 40.25 27.27 -21.44
N GLY A 163 39.42 27.73 -20.49
CA GLY A 163 39.23 29.15 -20.16
C GLY A 163 40.41 29.78 -19.39
N GLN A 164 41.13 29.01 -18.58
CA GLN A 164 42.22 29.52 -17.74
C GLN A 164 43.55 29.75 -18.48
N ASN A 165 43.73 29.23 -19.69
CA ASN A 165 44.97 29.44 -20.46
C ASN A 165 45.04 30.78 -21.23
N GLY A 166 44.05 31.67 -21.10
CA GLY A 166 43.92 32.87 -21.95
C GLY A 166 44.15 34.24 -21.32
N VAL A 167 43.96 34.45 -20.02
CA VAL A 167 43.97 35.81 -19.45
C VAL A 167 44.66 35.85 -18.08
N ALA A 168 45.97 36.03 -18.13
CA ALA A 168 46.75 36.45 -16.97
C ALA A 168 46.38 37.90 -16.60
N GLY A 169 45.87 38.11 -15.38
CA GLY A 169 46.06 39.36 -14.65
C GLY A 169 44.83 40.24 -14.46
N ALA A 170 43.86 39.80 -13.66
CA ALA A 170 43.10 40.69 -12.80
C ALA A 170 42.85 40.00 -11.45
N PRO A 171 43.19 40.62 -10.30
CA PRO A 171 42.95 40.03 -8.99
C PRO A 171 41.43 40.02 -8.75
N VAL A 172 40.81 38.87 -9.02
CA VAL A 172 39.46 38.58 -8.55
C VAL A 172 39.52 38.68 -7.04
N SER A 173 38.75 39.61 -6.48
CA SER A 173 38.66 39.77 -5.03
C SER A 173 38.20 38.43 -4.47
N SER A 174 39.08 37.77 -3.73
CA SER A 174 38.85 36.45 -3.14
C SER A 174 37.62 36.52 -2.27
N LEU A 175 36.49 36.04 -2.78
CA LEU A 175 35.28 35.86 -2.00
C LEU A 175 35.63 34.89 -0.87
N SER A 176 35.28 35.25 0.35
CA SER A 176 35.44 34.37 1.51
C SER A 176 34.23 33.44 1.62
N LEU A 177 34.38 32.29 2.29
CA LEU A 177 33.25 31.39 2.57
C LEU A 177 32.15 32.13 3.34
N GLU A 178 32.52 33.06 4.22
CA GLU A 178 31.59 33.92 4.96
C GLU A 178 30.75 34.80 4.01
N ASP A 179 31.35 35.34 2.95
CA ASP A 179 30.64 36.12 1.94
C ASP A 179 29.64 35.24 1.17
N VAL A 180 30.03 34.01 0.84
CA VAL A 180 29.16 33.03 0.17
C VAL A 180 28.00 32.65 1.08
N VAL A 181 28.24 32.29 2.34
CA VAL A 181 27.17 31.96 3.31
C VAL A 181 26.21 33.15 3.53
N GLN A 182 26.73 34.37 3.64
CA GLN A 182 25.89 35.57 3.75
C GLN A 182 25.07 35.83 2.49
N GLU A 183 25.62 35.57 1.31
CA GLU A 183 24.90 35.69 0.04
C GLU A 183 23.82 34.61 -0.09
N MET A 184 24.11 33.35 0.27
CA MET A 184 23.11 32.27 0.32
C MET A 184 21.97 32.61 1.29
N GLN A 185 22.27 33.20 2.44
CA GLN A 185 21.26 33.67 3.40
C GLN A 185 20.42 34.81 2.80
N ARG A 186 21.06 35.76 2.10
CA ARG A 186 20.37 36.89 1.44
C ARG A 186 19.43 36.43 0.33
N ARG A 187 19.83 35.38 -0.41
CA ARG A 187 19.01 34.73 -1.45
C ARG A 187 17.88 33.88 -0.87
N GLY A 188 17.93 33.56 0.42
CA GLY A 188 16.98 32.67 1.08
C GLY A 188 17.23 31.19 0.81
N THR A 189 18.41 30.82 0.27
CA THR A 189 18.79 29.42 0.02
C THR A 189 19.06 28.67 1.33
N VAL A 190 19.49 29.40 2.38
CA VAL A 190 19.68 28.87 3.75
C VAL A 190 19.00 29.78 4.76
N LYS A 191 18.45 29.21 5.84
CA LYS A 191 17.85 30.00 6.93
C LYS A 191 18.93 30.69 7.76
N SER A 192 18.54 31.70 8.55
CA SER A 192 19.46 32.40 9.45
C SER A 192 20.12 31.48 10.49
N GLY A 193 19.39 30.49 11.01
CA GLY A 193 19.93 29.48 11.92
C GLY A 193 20.97 28.57 11.27
N ASP A 194 20.70 28.13 10.04
CA ASP A 194 21.61 27.32 9.24
C ASP A 194 22.91 28.05 8.92
N ALA A 195 22.80 29.31 8.49
CA ALA A 195 23.94 30.16 8.20
C ALA A 195 24.82 30.37 9.44
N ALA A 196 24.21 30.61 10.61
CA ALA A 196 24.94 30.71 11.87
C ALA A 196 25.65 29.38 12.23
N GLY A 197 24.97 28.24 12.07
CA GLY A 197 25.52 26.91 12.32
C GLY A 197 26.71 26.57 11.42
N LEU A 198 26.61 26.85 10.12
CA LEU A 198 27.71 26.70 9.16
C LEU A 198 28.93 27.54 9.56
N LEU A 199 28.72 28.81 9.93
CA LEU A 199 29.80 29.68 10.37
C LEU A 199 30.44 29.18 11.66
N VAL A 200 29.65 28.69 12.63
CA VAL A 200 30.18 28.11 13.87
C VAL A 200 31.01 26.86 13.59
N LEU A 201 30.56 25.95 12.71
CA LEU A 201 31.36 24.77 12.35
C LEU A 201 32.65 25.15 11.63
N PHE A 202 32.59 26.13 10.72
CA PHE A 202 33.75 26.59 9.99
C PHE A 202 34.82 27.17 10.93
N HIS A 203 34.41 28.09 11.82
CA HIS A 203 35.31 28.67 12.83
C HIS A 203 35.74 27.66 13.89
N GLY A 204 34.91 26.65 14.16
CA GLY A 204 35.23 25.49 15.00
C GLY A 204 36.27 24.56 14.37
N GLY A 205 36.67 24.81 13.12
CA GLY A 205 37.71 24.08 12.41
C GLY A 205 37.24 22.74 11.86
N ASN A 206 35.96 22.60 11.53
CA ASN A 206 35.43 21.42 10.87
C ASN A 206 36.21 21.14 9.58
N GLU A 207 36.82 19.95 9.49
CA GLU A 207 37.72 19.59 8.40
C GLU A 207 37.02 19.55 7.04
N ALA A 208 35.75 19.14 6.99
CA ALA A 208 34.99 19.08 5.75
C ALA A 208 34.71 20.48 5.18
N LEU A 209 34.27 21.42 6.03
CA LEU A 209 34.05 22.81 5.60
C LEU A 209 35.37 23.51 5.23
N ARG A 210 36.47 23.18 5.91
CA ARG A 210 37.79 23.70 5.55
C ARG A 210 38.24 23.17 4.18
N ALA A 211 38.09 21.86 3.93
CA ALA A 211 38.41 21.25 2.65
C ALA A 211 37.56 21.84 1.51
N ALA A 212 36.25 22.03 1.75
CA ALA A 212 35.36 22.67 0.78
C ALA A 212 35.78 24.11 0.48
N ASN A 213 36.15 24.89 1.51
CA ASN A 213 36.68 26.24 1.31
C ASN A 213 38.02 26.24 0.56
N GLU A 214 38.92 25.29 0.85
CA GLU A 214 40.20 25.17 0.15
C GLU A 214 40.01 24.81 -1.33
N ALA A 215 39.07 23.91 -1.66
CA ALA A 215 38.67 23.61 -3.02
C ALA A 215 38.14 24.87 -3.73
N PHE A 216 37.18 25.55 -3.09
CA PHE A 216 36.62 26.81 -3.58
C PHE A 216 37.68 27.90 -3.84
N GLN A 217 38.67 28.03 -2.96
CA GLN A 217 39.75 29.02 -3.17
C GLN A 217 40.68 28.62 -4.33
N ALA A 218 40.73 27.34 -4.70
CA ALA A 218 41.54 26.84 -5.79
C ALA A 218 40.86 26.99 -7.15
N ASP A 219 39.56 26.71 -7.24
CA ASP A 219 38.77 26.73 -8.48
C ASP A 219 37.96 28.03 -8.70
N GLY A 220 37.54 28.69 -7.62
CA GLY A 220 36.64 29.82 -7.64
C GLY A 220 35.17 29.47 -7.94
N ASP A 221 34.78 28.20 -7.84
CA ASP A 221 33.41 27.75 -8.14
C ASP A 221 32.48 27.95 -6.94
N VAL A 222 31.76 29.09 -6.97
CA VAL A 222 30.80 29.44 -5.92
C VAL A 222 29.67 28.42 -5.84
N HIS A 223 29.24 27.82 -6.96
CA HIS A 223 28.10 26.91 -6.97
C HIS A 223 28.46 25.56 -6.34
N GLU A 224 29.66 25.04 -6.59
CA GLU A 224 30.13 23.80 -5.94
C GLU A 224 30.25 23.98 -4.41
N LEU A 225 30.70 25.15 -3.96
CA LEU A 225 30.71 25.49 -2.54
C LEU A 225 29.28 25.60 -1.98
N GLU A 226 28.36 26.28 -2.67
CA GLU A 226 26.95 26.39 -2.28
C GLU A 226 26.30 25.01 -2.09
N ASP A 227 26.48 24.09 -3.06
CA ASP A 227 25.94 22.73 -3.00
C ASP A 227 26.52 21.93 -1.83
N THR A 228 27.84 22.05 -1.62
CA THR A 228 28.53 21.39 -0.51
C THR A 228 28.03 21.91 0.85
N LEU A 229 27.83 23.23 0.97
CA LEU A 229 27.29 23.84 2.18
C LEU A 229 25.84 23.42 2.45
N LEU A 230 25.01 23.34 1.41
CA LEU A 230 23.63 22.83 1.54
C LEU A 230 23.59 21.37 1.99
N LEU A 231 24.52 20.54 1.50
CA LEU A 231 24.66 19.17 1.96
C LEU A 231 25.03 19.12 3.45
N VAL A 232 25.98 19.95 3.89
CA VAL A 232 26.33 20.06 5.32
C VAL A 232 25.13 20.52 6.15
N VAL A 233 24.34 21.49 5.70
CA VAL A 233 23.12 21.95 6.39
C VAL A 233 22.11 20.81 6.53
N LYS A 234 21.88 20.06 5.44
CA LYS A 234 20.95 18.91 5.44
C LYS A 234 21.36 17.85 6.46
N HIS A 235 22.66 17.61 6.64
CA HIS A 235 23.16 16.58 7.55
C HIS A 235 23.37 17.06 8.99
N ALA A 236 23.79 18.31 9.18
CA ALA A 236 24.11 18.87 10.47
C ALA A 236 22.88 19.43 11.22
N ARG A 237 21.73 19.58 10.54
CA ARG A 237 20.43 19.96 11.12
C ARG A 237 20.50 21.19 12.02
N PHE A 238 21.22 22.21 11.60
CA PHE A 238 21.36 23.46 12.35
C PHE A 238 19.98 24.08 12.61
N GLY A 239 19.57 24.20 13.88
CA GLY A 239 18.28 24.81 14.22
C GLY A 239 17.04 23.93 13.98
N CYS A 240 17.20 22.65 13.64
CA CYS A 240 16.08 21.70 13.69
C CYS A 240 15.81 21.18 15.12
N GLU A 241 16.69 21.47 16.08
CA GLU A 241 16.55 20.98 17.45
C GLU A 241 15.33 21.56 18.17
N GLU A 242 14.85 22.78 17.88
CA GLU A 242 13.65 23.29 18.56
C GLU A 242 12.36 22.56 18.14
N GLU A 243 12.22 22.15 16.88
CA GLU A 243 11.05 21.39 16.40
C GLU A 243 11.22 19.86 16.55
N GLU A 244 12.43 19.30 16.37
CA GLU A 244 12.66 17.86 16.61
C GLU A 244 12.69 17.52 18.11
N THR A 245 13.19 18.41 18.99
CA THR A 245 13.04 18.17 20.44
C THR A 245 11.60 18.35 20.89
N SER A 246 10.83 19.29 20.30
CA SER A 246 9.38 19.41 20.59
C SER A 246 8.64 18.13 20.20
N THR A 247 8.80 17.66 18.96
CA THR A 247 8.08 16.47 18.49
C THR A 247 8.53 15.17 19.17
N ALA A 248 9.82 15.05 19.54
CA ALA A 248 10.30 13.93 20.36
C ALA A 248 9.70 13.98 21.78
N THR A 249 9.55 15.18 22.33
CA THR A 249 8.91 15.40 23.64
C THR A 249 7.42 15.11 23.58
N GLU A 250 6.72 15.51 22.52
CA GLU A 250 5.29 15.24 22.29
C GLU A 250 5.03 13.74 22.15
N VAL A 251 5.82 13.02 21.33
CA VAL A 251 5.70 11.56 21.20
C VAL A 251 5.93 10.87 22.55
N GLN A 252 6.93 11.33 23.32
CA GLN A 252 7.21 10.77 24.64
C GLN A 252 6.09 11.08 25.63
N ALA A 253 5.53 12.30 25.60
CA ALA A 253 4.40 12.71 26.42
C ALA A 253 3.15 11.87 26.09
N ALA A 254 2.84 11.69 24.81
CA ALA A 254 1.74 10.84 24.34
C ALA A 254 1.93 9.37 24.76
N CYS A 255 3.15 8.82 24.68
CA CYS A 255 3.44 7.46 25.18
C CYS A 255 3.15 7.33 26.69
N ARG A 256 3.55 8.34 27.49
CA ARG A 256 3.30 8.34 28.95
C ARG A 256 1.81 8.44 29.24
N LEU A 257 1.10 9.30 28.53
CA LEU A 257 -0.34 9.46 28.64
C LEU A 257 -1.09 8.16 28.30
N LEU A 258 -0.74 7.49 27.19
CA LEU A 258 -1.32 6.19 26.84
C LEU A 258 -1.03 5.12 27.91
N ALA A 259 0.17 5.12 28.49
CA ALA A 259 0.50 4.21 29.59
C ALA A 259 -0.31 4.52 30.87
N ASP A 260 -0.56 5.79 31.17
CA ASP A 260 -1.43 6.21 32.28
C ASP A 260 -2.89 5.80 32.06
N LEU A 261 -3.43 6.03 30.85
CA LEU A 261 -4.77 5.60 30.47
C LEU A 261 -4.93 4.07 30.58
N GLY A 262 -3.93 3.31 30.14
CA GLY A 262 -3.91 1.86 30.31
C GLY A 262 -3.86 1.42 31.78
N ARG A 263 -3.01 2.04 32.60
CA ARG A 263 -2.94 1.75 34.05
C ARG A 263 -4.25 2.05 34.77
N SER A 264 -4.98 3.07 34.33
CA SER A 264 -6.29 3.44 34.89
C SER A 264 -7.44 2.52 34.44
N GLY A 265 -7.21 1.66 33.44
CA GLY A 265 -8.25 0.82 32.85
C GLY A 265 -9.27 1.58 31.99
N LEU A 266 -8.97 2.82 31.60
CA LEU A 266 -9.83 3.61 30.69
C LEU A 266 -9.73 3.14 29.24
N LEU A 267 -8.55 2.61 28.87
CA LEU A 267 -8.30 1.97 27.58
C LEU A 267 -7.91 0.51 27.78
N GLU A 268 -8.45 -0.36 26.94
CA GLU A 268 -8.09 -1.77 26.88
C GLU A 268 -6.73 -1.97 26.19
N LEU A 269 -6.09 -3.12 26.42
CA LEU A 269 -4.75 -3.39 25.89
C LEU A 269 -4.67 -3.27 24.37
N TRP A 270 -5.63 -3.83 23.64
CA TRP A 270 -5.67 -3.76 22.18
C TRP A 270 -5.85 -2.30 21.69
N GLN A 271 -6.57 -1.46 22.46
CA GLN A 271 -6.75 -0.05 22.14
C GLN A 271 -5.45 0.74 22.30
N ILE A 272 -4.68 0.43 23.34
CA ILE A 272 -3.35 1.00 23.55
C ILE A 272 -2.41 0.58 22.42
N GLN A 273 -2.42 -0.70 22.02
CA GLN A 273 -1.58 -1.19 20.93
C GLN A 273 -1.87 -0.49 19.60
N LEU A 274 -3.15 -0.32 19.25
CA LEU A 274 -3.54 0.42 18.05
C LEU A 274 -3.21 1.93 18.16
N SER A 275 -3.43 2.54 19.32
CA SER A 275 -3.03 3.94 19.59
C SER A 275 -1.53 4.14 19.45
N MET A 276 -0.72 3.22 19.97
CA MET A 276 0.74 3.23 19.80
C MET A 276 1.15 3.09 18.34
N SER A 277 0.39 2.32 17.55
CA SER A 277 0.62 2.25 16.11
C SER A 277 0.30 3.57 15.40
N LEU A 278 -0.78 4.27 15.79
CA LEU A 278 -1.10 5.59 15.24
C LEU A 278 -0.03 6.62 15.58
N LEU A 279 0.47 6.57 16.82
CA LEU A 279 1.57 7.41 17.28
C LEU A 279 2.85 7.19 16.47
N LYS A 280 3.23 5.92 16.24
CA LYS A 280 4.40 5.56 15.41
C LYS A 280 4.28 6.05 13.96
N CYS A 281 3.08 5.96 13.39
CA CYS A 281 2.78 6.43 12.04
C CYS A 281 2.60 7.95 11.94
N ARG A 282 2.69 8.67 13.06
CA ARG A 282 2.39 10.10 13.14
C ARG A 282 1.02 10.47 12.56
N ASP A 283 -0.02 9.70 12.91
CA ASP A 283 -1.38 9.96 12.42
C ASP A 283 -1.85 11.36 12.88
N PRO A 284 -2.22 12.26 11.96
CA PRO A 284 -2.56 13.64 12.30
C PRO A 284 -3.83 13.75 13.16
N ARG A 285 -4.76 12.79 13.05
CA ARG A 285 -6.00 12.78 13.85
C ARG A 285 -5.70 12.42 15.31
N PHE A 286 -4.74 11.51 15.52
CA PHE A 286 -4.27 11.16 16.85
C PHE A 286 -3.63 12.38 17.53
N PHE A 287 -2.70 13.05 16.85
CA PHE A 287 -2.06 14.25 17.41
C PHE A 287 -3.04 15.39 17.64
N ALA A 288 -3.99 15.63 16.73
CA ALA A 288 -5.04 16.62 16.96
C ALA A 288 -5.87 16.33 18.23
N ALA A 289 -6.15 15.06 18.54
CA ALA A 289 -6.83 14.69 19.78
C ALA A 289 -5.96 14.96 21.03
N ILE A 290 -4.65 14.70 20.93
CA ILE A 290 -3.68 15.03 21.99
C ILE A 290 -3.56 16.54 22.20
N ASP A 291 -3.57 17.33 21.13
CA ASP A 291 -3.50 18.80 21.19
C ASP A 291 -4.74 19.37 21.90
N VAL A 292 -5.95 18.91 21.54
CA VAL A 292 -7.19 19.30 22.21
C VAL A 292 -7.14 18.95 23.70
N TYR A 293 -6.68 17.74 24.04
CA TYR A 293 -6.47 17.33 25.42
C TYR A 293 -5.46 18.23 26.17
N HIS A 294 -4.40 18.67 25.49
CA HIS A 294 -3.45 19.58 26.11
C HIS A 294 -4.07 20.94 26.42
N GLU A 295 -5.05 21.40 25.63
CA GLU A 295 -5.78 22.65 25.86
C GLU A 295 -6.82 22.55 26.98
N ASP A 296 -7.63 21.48 27.01
CA ASP A 296 -8.78 21.35 27.93
C ASP A 296 -8.50 20.51 29.19
N GLN A 297 -7.51 19.62 29.14
CA GLN A 297 -7.20 18.61 30.15
C GLN A 297 -8.39 17.66 30.48
N ASP A 298 -9.33 17.46 29.56
CA ASP A 298 -10.46 16.54 29.74
C ASP A 298 -10.06 15.11 29.31
N THR A 299 -9.73 14.29 30.30
CA THR A 299 -9.35 12.89 30.08
C THR A 299 -10.50 12.07 29.48
N ASN A 300 -11.76 12.37 29.78
CA ASN A 300 -12.89 11.58 29.28
C ASN A 300 -13.12 11.85 27.79
N GLU A 301 -13.07 13.11 27.38
CA GLU A 301 -13.20 13.50 25.97
C GLU A 301 -12.05 12.94 25.12
N LEU A 302 -10.82 12.95 25.65
CA LEU A 302 -9.70 12.27 25.01
C LEU A 302 -9.95 10.76 24.86
N VAL A 303 -10.39 10.08 25.92
CA VAL A 303 -10.63 8.63 25.88
C VAL A 303 -11.71 8.26 24.87
N ASP A 304 -12.81 9.01 24.82
CA ASP A 304 -13.88 8.79 23.85
C ASP A 304 -13.38 9.03 22.41
N THR A 305 -12.58 10.08 22.20
CA THR A 305 -11.96 10.37 20.90
C THR A 305 -11.00 9.27 20.47
N LEU A 306 -10.14 8.80 21.39
CA LEU A 306 -9.19 7.71 21.12
C LEU A 306 -9.91 6.39 20.82
N ARG A 307 -11.01 6.07 21.53
CA ARG A 307 -11.83 4.88 21.24
C ARG A 307 -12.37 4.92 19.81
N ILE A 308 -12.94 6.05 19.39
CA ILE A 308 -13.47 6.22 18.02
C ILE A 308 -12.36 6.06 16.97
N LEU A 309 -11.20 6.68 17.19
CA LEU A 309 -10.06 6.57 16.28
C LEU A 309 -9.53 5.14 16.17
N VAL A 310 -9.40 4.46 17.31
CA VAL A 310 -8.93 3.09 17.39
C VAL A 310 -9.91 2.13 16.70
N GLU A 311 -11.22 2.28 16.91
CA GLU A 311 -12.25 1.48 16.23
C GLU A 311 -12.22 1.67 14.72
N LEU A 312 -12.01 2.92 14.26
CA LEU A 312 -11.88 3.25 12.84
C LEU A 312 -10.67 2.55 12.22
N VAL A 313 -9.52 2.60 12.91
CA VAL A 313 -8.27 2.00 12.44
C VAL A 313 -8.32 0.47 12.51
N ALA A 314 -8.93 -0.08 13.56
CA ALA A 314 -9.21 -1.51 13.67
C ALA A 314 -10.04 -1.98 12.47
N TRP A 315 -11.10 -1.25 12.12
CA TRP A 315 -11.92 -1.55 10.96
C TRP A 315 -11.13 -1.51 9.64
N GLU A 316 -10.38 -0.42 9.40
CA GLU A 316 -9.59 -0.25 8.18
C GLU A 316 -8.58 -1.38 7.97
N ARG A 317 -7.93 -1.85 9.05
CA ARG A 317 -6.97 -2.96 9.01
C ARG A 317 -7.65 -4.31 8.79
N HIS A 318 -8.76 -4.57 9.45
CA HIS A 318 -9.37 -5.90 9.47
C HIS A 318 -10.43 -6.11 8.40
N ARG A 319 -10.92 -5.08 7.69
CA ARG A 319 -11.99 -5.25 6.68
C ARG A 319 -11.68 -6.31 5.62
N ARG A 320 -10.44 -6.36 5.12
CA ARG A 320 -10.01 -7.34 4.11
C ARG A 320 -9.92 -8.73 4.73
N VAL A 321 -9.35 -8.81 5.94
CA VAL A 321 -9.23 -10.05 6.70
C VAL A 321 -10.61 -10.64 7.01
N LEU A 322 -11.57 -9.81 7.41
CA LEU A 322 -12.94 -10.20 7.73
C LEU A 322 -13.63 -10.86 6.53
N VAL A 323 -13.45 -10.32 5.32
CA VAL A 323 -14.00 -10.93 4.09
C VAL A 323 -13.32 -12.26 3.78
N HIS A 324 -11.99 -12.30 3.76
CA HIS A 324 -11.26 -13.46 3.24
C HIS A 324 -11.08 -14.60 4.23
N TYR A 325 -10.85 -14.30 5.51
CA TYR A 325 -10.52 -15.29 6.53
C TYR A 325 -11.70 -15.65 7.44
N TRP A 326 -12.74 -14.82 7.49
CA TRP A 326 -13.90 -15.09 8.32
C TRP A 326 -15.14 -15.41 7.50
N ILE A 327 -15.60 -14.49 6.66
CA ILE A 327 -16.86 -14.69 5.91
C ILE A 327 -16.73 -15.84 4.89
N ARG A 328 -15.63 -15.90 4.11
CA ARG A 328 -15.46 -16.93 3.07
C ARG A 328 -15.41 -18.36 3.64
N PRO A 329 -14.62 -18.67 4.70
CA PRO A 329 -14.67 -20.00 5.32
C PRO A 329 -16.03 -20.35 5.92
N LEU A 330 -16.72 -19.38 6.54
CA LEU A 330 -18.08 -19.61 7.06
C LEU A 330 -19.06 -19.95 5.94
N ALA A 331 -18.96 -19.30 4.78
CA ALA A 331 -19.75 -19.62 3.60
C ALA A 331 -19.45 -21.05 3.09
N GLN A 332 -18.17 -21.42 3.01
CA GLN A 332 -17.75 -22.75 2.57
C GLN A 332 -18.16 -23.87 3.52
N SER A 333 -18.22 -23.59 4.83
CA SER A 333 -18.67 -24.54 5.85
C SER A 333 -20.20 -24.75 5.87
N GLY A 334 -20.96 -23.93 5.14
CA GLY A 334 -22.43 -23.98 5.14
C GLY A 334 -23.08 -23.47 6.44
N MET A 335 -22.33 -22.76 7.30
CA MET A 335 -22.87 -22.16 8.52
C MET A 335 -23.70 -20.89 8.24
N LEU A 336 -23.47 -20.23 7.10
CA LEU A 336 -24.21 -19.06 6.69
C LEU A 336 -25.48 -19.46 5.90
N PRO A 337 -26.60 -18.74 6.05
CA PRO A 337 -27.79 -18.94 5.22
C PRO A 337 -27.50 -18.64 3.74
N HIS A 338 -28.38 -19.07 2.85
CA HIS A 338 -28.27 -18.75 1.41
C HIS A 338 -28.19 -17.23 1.20
N ASN A 339 -27.21 -16.77 0.41
CA ASN A 339 -26.85 -15.34 0.22
C ASN A 339 -26.31 -14.61 1.46
N GLY A 340 -26.16 -15.28 2.62
CA GLY A 340 -25.66 -14.65 3.86
C GLY A 340 -24.23 -14.11 3.74
N ALA A 341 -23.37 -14.80 2.97
CA ALA A 341 -22.00 -14.35 2.73
C ALA A 341 -21.94 -13.03 1.95
N GLU A 342 -22.74 -12.90 0.89
CA GLU A 342 -22.81 -11.69 0.07
C GLU A 342 -23.34 -10.50 0.89
N LEU A 343 -24.36 -10.74 1.72
CA LEU A 343 -24.90 -9.73 2.64
C LEU A 343 -23.84 -9.27 3.65
N LEU A 344 -23.14 -10.19 4.32
CA LEU A 344 -22.07 -9.81 5.24
C LEU A 344 -20.95 -9.04 4.53
N VAL A 345 -20.54 -9.44 3.32
CA VAL A 345 -19.56 -8.69 2.53
C VAL A 345 -20.06 -7.28 2.21
N GLN A 346 -21.34 -7.12 1.86
CA GLN A 346 -21.93 -5.81 1.61
C GLN A 346 -21.98 -4.96 2.89
N MET A 347 -22.31 -5.55 4.04
CA MET A 347 -22.30 -4.89 5.33
C MET A 347 -20.87 -4.48 5.75
N VAL A 348 -19.84 -5.26 5.37
CA VAL A 348 -18.43 -4.87 5.52
C VAL A 348 -18.05 -3.73 4.58
N LYS A 349 -18.64 -3.65 3.38
CA LYS A 349 -18.40 -2.49 2.50
C LYS A 349 -19.06 -1.22 3.05
N THR A 350 -20.27 -1.33 3.62
CA THR A 350 -21.02 -0.20 4.16
C THR A 350 -20.66 0.16 5.61
N ARG A 351 -19.74 -0.58 6.24
CA ARG A 351 -19.36 -0.40 7.65
C ARG A 351 -20.58 -0.46 8.58
N ASP A 352 -21.35 -1.53 8.46
CA ASP A 352 -22.49 -1.77 9.36
C ASP A 352 -22.01 -1.84 10.83
N GLY A 353 -22.66 -1.05 11.69
CA GLY A 353 -22.29 -0.91 13.09
C GLY A 353 -22.35 -2.22 13.88
N ARG A 354 -23.19 -3.19 13.47
CA ARG A 354 -23.27 -4.50 14.13
C ARG A 354 -22.01 -5.34 13.88
N ILE A 355 -21.48 -5.30 12.66
CA ILE A 355 -20.23 -6.01 12.34
C ILE A 355 -19.05 -5.33 13.03
N VAL A 356 -19.01 -3.99 13.04
CA VAL A 356 -17.98 -3.24 13.78
C VAL A 356 -18.03 -3.59 15.26
N ALA A 357 -19.22 -3.62 15.88
CA ALA A 357 -19.37 -3.98 17.29
C ALA A 357 -18.92 -5.42 17.57
N ALA A 358 -19.29 -6.38 16.71
CA ALA A 358 -18.82 -7.77 16.84
C ALA A 358 -17.28 -7.88 16.72
N LEU A 359 -16.68 -7.12 15.80
CA LEU A 359 -15.22 -7.08 15.65
C LEU A 359 -14.55 -6.45 16.88
N VAL A 360 -15.09 -5.37 17.43
CA VAL A 360 -14.56 -4.71 18.63
C VAL A 360 -14.63 -5.66 19.83
N HIS A 361 -15.74 -6.37 20.00
CA HIS A 361 -15.89 -7.39 21.04
C HIS A 361 -14.85 -8.49 20.88
N PHE A 362 -14.67 -9.01 19.66
CA PHE A 362 -13.63 -10.00 19.34
C PHE A 362 -12.21 -9.51 19.64
N LEU A 363 -11.89 -8.24 19.36
CA LEU A 363 -10.56 -7.69 19.65
C LEU A 363 -10.31 -7.53 21.16
N SER A 364 -11.36 -7.44 21.96
CA SER A 364 -11.28 -7.34 23.42
C SER A 364 -10.99 -8.69 24.09
N ASP A 365 -11.72 -9.73 23.70
CA ASP A 365 -11.66 -11.05 24.35
C ASP A 365 -10.90 -12.13 23.55
N ASN A 366 -10.62 -11.88 22.27
CA ASN A 366 -10.04 -12.81 21.31
C ASN A 366 -10.83 -14.14 21.18
N ASN A 367 -12.14 -14.11 21.42
CA ASN A 367 -13.02 -15.28 21.37
C ASN A 367 -13.53 -15.51 19.94
N LYS A 368 -12.88 -16.44 19.23
CA LYS A 368 -13.19 -16.72 17.81
C LYS A 368 -14.58 -17.31 17.64
N GLU A 369 -15.02 -18.14 18.57
CA GLU A 369 -16.29 -18.84 18.54
C GLU A 369 -17.46 -17.85 18.68
N GLU A 370 -17.39 -16.95 19.66
CA GLU A 370 -18.40 -15.89 19.84
C GLU A 370 -18.46 -14.95 18.65
N PHE A 371 -17.30 -14.61 18.06
CA PHE A 371 -17.26 -13.78 16.86
C PHE A 371 -17.94 -14.46 15.66
N VAL A 372 -17.66 -15.74 15.44
CA VAL A 372 -18.33 -16.54 14.40
C VAL A 372 -19.84 -16.61 14.64
N GLU A 373 -20.26 -16.88 15.88
CA GLU A 373 -21.68 -16.93 16.24
C GLU A 373 -22.37 -15.59 15.97
N ALA A 374 -21.73 -14.48 16.34
CA ALA A 374 -22.23 -13.13 16.07
C ALA A 374 -22.39 -12.87 14.56
N LEU A 375 -21.43 -13.26 13.71
CA LEU A 375 -21.53 -13.11 12.27
C LEU A 375 -22.68 -13.96 11.68
N VAL A 376 -22.84 -15.20 12.14
CA VAL A 376 -23.95 -16.08 11.72
C VAL A 376 -25.30 -15.50 12.15
N GLN A 377 -25.39 -14.97 13.37
CA GLN A 377 -26.61 -14.34 13.88
C GLN A 377 -26.97 -13.09 13.08
N ILE A 378 -25.99 -12.21 12.79
CA ILE A 378 -26.19 -11.01 11.98
C ILE A 378 -26.67 -11.39 10.57
N ALA A 379 -26.02 -12.35 9.92
CA ALA A 379 -26.43 -12.83 8.59
C ALA A 379 -27.86 -13.39 8.60
N SER A 380 -28.20 -14.21 9.60
CA SER A 380 -29.53 -14.82 9.74
C SER A 380 -30.63 -13.78 10.00
N LEU A 381 -30.33 -12.73 10.77
CA LEU A 381 -31.26 -11.63 10.99
C LEU A 381 -31.47 -10.80 9.72
N GLU A 382 -30.44 -10.59 8.91
CA GLU A 382 -30.59 -9.80 7.69
C GLU A 382 -31.31 -10.60 6.59
N THR A 383 -31.08 -11.91 6.45
CA THR A 383 -31.82 -12.75 5.49
C THR A 383 -33.30 -12.84 5.83
N THR A 384 -33.66 -13.00 7.12
CA THR A 384 -35.07 -13.01 7.55
C THR A 384 -35.76 -11.67 7.29
N LYS A 385 -35.06 -10.55 7.49
CA LYS A 385 -35.55 -9.21 7.17
C LYS A 385 -35.73 -9.01 5.66
N LEU A 386 -34.85 -9.57 4.84
CA LEU A 386 -34.95 -9.54 3.38
C LEU A 386 -36.15 -10.33 2.88
N HIS A 387 -36.38 -11.54 3.44
CA HIS A 387 -37.59 -12.32 3.13
C HIS A 387 -38.87 -11.60 3.50
N HIS A 388 -38.94 -11.00 4.70
CA HIS A 388 -40.09 -10.18 5.09
C HIS A 388 -40.29 -8.93 4.22
N SER A 389 -39.23 -8.38 3.62
CA SER A 389 -39.35 -7.25 2.71
C SER A 389 -39.85 -7.66 1.33
N VAL A 390 -39.60 -8.91 0.89
CA VAL A 390 -40.07 -9.45 -0.40
C VAL A 390 -41.49 -9.98 -0.28
N ASP A 391 -41.86 -10.55 0.87
CA ASP A 391 -43.25 -10.91 1.21
C ASP A 391 -44.13 -9.68 1.55
N GLY A 392 -43.62 -8.47 1.27
CA GLY A 392 -44.40 -7.23 1.21
C GLY A 392 -45.32 -7.14 -0.02
N LEU A 393 -45.40 -8.20 -0.84
CA LEU A 393 -46.59 -8.47 -1.63
C LEU A 393 -47.74 -8.71 -0.65
N SER A 394 -48.68 -7.74 -0.63
CA SER A 394 -49.83 -7.60 0.28
C SER A 394 -50.33 -8.92 0.88
N GLU A 395 -50.74 -8.95 2.15
CA GLU A 395 -51.53 -10.07 2.71
C GLU A 395 -52.66 -10.52 1.77
N GLU A 396 -53.16 -9.62 0.89
CA GLU A 396 -54.08 -9.95 -0.21
C GLU A 396 -53.52 -10.93 -1.24
N GLU A 397 -52.25 -10.85 -1.64
CA GLU A 397 -51.67 -11.76 -2.65
C GLU A 397 -51.42 -13.15 -2.08
N HIS A 398 -51.01 -13.25 -0.81
CA HIS A 398 -50.96 -14.54 -0.11
C HIS A 398 -52.35 -15.12 0.16
N LEU A 399 -53.36 -14.29 0.45
CA LEU A 399 -54.75 -14.71 0.49
C LEU A 399 -55.27 -15.12 -0.90
N LEU A 400 -54.84 -14.46 -1.98
CA LEU A 400 -55.21 -14.79 -3.36
C LEU A 400 -54.56 -16.10 -3.82
N LEU A 401 -53.29 -16.35 -3.50
CA LEU A 401 -52.64 -17.65 -3.77
C LEU A 401 -53.29 -18.77 -2.96
N LYS A 402 -53.66 -18.51 -1.71
CA LYS A 402 -54.39 -19.47 -0.88
C LYS A 402 -55.81 -19.72 -1.38
N LEU A 403 -56.53 -18.67 -1.82
CA LEU A 403 -57.85 -18.77 -2.46
C LEU A 403 -57.74 -19.48 -3.82
N ALA A 404 -56.70 -19.23 -4.61
CA ALA A 404 -56.47 -19.90 -5.88
C ALA A 404 -56.19 -21.40 -5.67
N GLY A 405 -55.41 -21.76 -4.64
CA GLY A 405 -55.24 -23.16 -4.23
C GLY A 405 -56.54 -23.81 -3.76
N GLU A 406 -57.32 -23.13 -2.92
CA GLU A 406 -58.63 -23.64 -2.44
C GLU A 406 -59.67 -23.75 -3.57
N VAL A 407 -59.60 -22.90 -4.60
CA VAL A 407 -60.46 -22.98 -5.80
C VAL A 407 -60.00 -24.12 -6.72
N ALA A 408 -58.69 -24.30 -6.92
CA ALA A 408 -58.13 -25.43 -7.68
C ALA A 408 -58.47 -26.78 -7.03
N ASP A 409 -58.48 -26.84 -5.69
CA ASP A 409 -58.90 -28.04 -4.94
C ASP A 409 -60.42 -28.30 -5.02
N GLN A 410 -61.24 -27.29 -5.31
CA GLN A 410 -62.70 -27.41 -5.42
C GLN A 410 -63.19 -27.68 -6.85
N GLU A 411 -62.46 -27.26 -7.90
CA GLU A 411 -62.81 -27.50 -9.30
C GLU A 411 -61.95 -28.58 -9.97
N SER A 412 -62.33 -29.84 -9.72
CA SER A 412 -62.10 -31.00 -10.60
C SER A 412 -60.64 -31.50 -10.78
N GLY A 413 -60.37 -32.65 -10.16
CA GLY A 413 -59.08 -33.33 -10.16
C GLY A 413 -58.65 -33.98 -11.48
N LEU A 414 -58.59 -33.26 -12.60
CA LEU A 414 -57.91 -33.72 -13.83
C LEU A 414 -57.15 -32.64 -14.62
N MET A 415 -57.18 -31.35 -14.24
CA MET A 415 -56.48 -30.27 -14.98
C MET A 415 -55.44 -29.48 -14.15
N SER A 416 -55.38 -29.68 -12.83
CA SER A 416 -54.59 -28.81 -11.94
C SER A 416 -53.07 -28.96 -12.11
N ASP A 417 -52.56 -30.18 -12.31
CA ASP A 417 -51.11 -30.40 -12.30
C ASP A 417 -50.41 -29.79 -13.52
N VAL A 418 -51.07 -29.79 -14.69
CA VAL A 418 -50.49 -29.29 -15.95
C VAL A 418 -50.50 -27.76 -16.00
N ILE A 419 -51.53 -27.11 -15.47
CA ILE A 419 -51.66 -25.65 -15.49
C ILE A 419 -50.77 -25.02 -14.42
N CYS A 420 -50.64 -25.64 -13.24
CA CYS A 420 -49.69 -25.18 -12.21
C CYS A 420 -48.23 -25.33 -12.66
N GLU A 421 -47.86 -26.45 -13.30
CA GLU A 421 -46.48 -26.68 -13.74
C GLU A 421 -46.09 -25.74 -14.90
N GLU A 422 -47.01 -25.45 -15.81
CA GLU A 422 -46.77 -24.50 -16.92
C GLU A 422 -46.79 -23.03 -16.45
N GLY A 423 -47.65 -22.69 -15.48
CA GLY A 423 -47.67 -21.38 -14.83
C GLY A 423 -46.40 -21.08 -14.03
N GLU A 424 -45.86 -22.07 -13.33
CA GLU A 424 -44.56 -21.94 -12.64
C GLU A 424 -43.38 -21.83 -13.64
N LYS A 425 -43.43 -22.53 -14.78
CA LYS A 425 -42.42 -22.39 -15.84
C LYS A 425 -42.43 -20.99 -16.46
N GLN A 426 -43.60 -20.40 -16.70
CA GLN A 426 -43.73 -19.07 -17.28
C GLN A 426 -43.40 -17.94 -16.29
N LEU A 427 -43.66 -18.13 -14.98
CA LEU A 427 -43.16 -17.20 -13.96
C LEU A 427 -41.63 -17.21 -13.85
N ARG A 428 -40.99 -18.38 -14.05
CA ARG A 428 -39.52 -18.51 -14.04
C ARG A 428 -38.85 -17.98 -15.31
N SER A 429 -39.55 -17.88 -16.44
CA SER A 429 -39.00 -17.36 -17.71
C SER A 429 -39.01 -15.83 -17.81
N GLY A 430 -39.70 -15.12 -16.88
CA GLY A 430 -39.63 -13.66 -16.77
C GLY A 430 -40.30 -12.89 -17.92
N GLU A 431 -41.22 -13.51 -18.68
CA GLU A 431 -41.97 -12.80 -19.72
C GLU A 431 -43.07 -11.91 -19.10
N PRO A 432 -43.08 -10.59 -19.39
CA PRO A 432 -43.90 -9.61 -18.67
C PRO A 432 -45.37 -9.53 -19.12
N GLN A 433 -45.86 -10.45 -19.95
CA GLN A 433 -47.18 -10.28 -20.60
C GLN A 433 -48.38 -10.75 -19.79
N LEU A 434 -48.21 -11.62 -18.79
CA LEU A 434 -49.34 -12.14 -18.00
C LEU A 434 -49.81 -11.23 -16.84
N PRO A 435 -48.93 -10.55 -16.08
CA PRO A 435 -49.36 -9.78 -14.91
C PRO A 435 -50.28 -8.60 -15.26
N ASP A 436 -50.00 -7.91 -16.38
CA ASP A 436 -50.78 -6.74 -16.81
C ASP A 436 -52.16 -7.13 -17.37
N VAL A 437 -52.32 -8.31 -17.96
CA VAL A 437 -53.62 -8.79 -18.47
C VAL A 437 -54.52 -9.24 -17.32
N MET A 438 -53.95 -9.89 -16.29
CA MET A 438 -54.71 -10.26 -15.08
C MET A 438 -55.15 -9.04 -14.27
N HIS A 439 -54.31 -8.01 -14.14
CA HIS A 439 -54.63 -6.83 -13.35
C HIS A 439 -55.72 -5.95 -13.98
N VAL A 440 -55.81 -5.91 -15.32
CA VAL A 440 -56.81 -5.10 -16.04
C VAL A 440 -58.18 -5.77 -16.11
N GLU A 441 -58.26 -7.10 -16.12
CA GLU A 441 -59.55 -7.79 -16.33
C GLU A 441 -60.26 -8.25 -15.05
N VAL A 442 -59.54 -8.52 -13.95
CA VAL A 442 -60.16 -8.77 -12.62
C VAL A 442 -61.00 -7.57 -12.17
N ALA A 443 -60.65 -6.36 -12.61
CA ALA A 443 -61.42 -5.15 -12.35
C ALA A 443 -62.78 -5.09 -13.09
N THR A 444 -63.00 -5.90 -14.14
CA THR A 444 -64.22 -5.81 -14.97
C THR A 444 -65.29 -6.87 -14.68
N ARG A 445 -64.98 -7.90 -13.86
CA ARG A 445 -65.95 -8.92 -13.39
C ARG A 445 -66.79 -9.56 -14.52
N ASP A 446 -66.23 -9.68 -15.71
CA ASP A 446 -66.91 -10.23 -16.89
C ASP A 446 -66.47 -11.69 -17.07
N VAL A 447 -67.06 -12.59 -16.28
CA VAL A 447 -66.69 -14.02 -16.20
C VAL A 447 -66.79 -14.73 -17.56
N GLU A 448 -67.64 -14.25 -18.46
CA GLU A 448 -67.78 -14.80 -19.81
C GLU A 448 -66.56 -14.51 -20.70
N LYS A 449 -65.88 -13.36 -20.51
CA LYS A 449 -64.66 -13.04 -21.28
C LYS A 449 -63.46 -13.85 -20.84
N LEU A 450 -63.35 -14.12 -19.54
CA LEU A 450 -62.31 -15.00 -19.00
C LEU A 450 -62.43 -16.42 -19.61
N ALA A 451 -63.65 -16.95 -19.68
CA ALA A 451 -63.92 -18.26 -20.29
C ALA A 451 -63.70 -18.28 -21.82
N ASP A 452 -63.83 -17.13 -22.50
CA ASP A 452 -63.53 -17.00 -23.93
C ASP A 452 -62.01 -16.90 -24.18
N ILE A 453 -61.26 -16.21 -23.32
CA ILE A 453 -59.78 -16.15 -23.37
C ILE A 453 -59.18 -17.52 -23.03
N GLU A 454 -59.73 -18.21 -22.04
CA GLU A 454 -59.29 -19.57 -21.68
C GLU A 454 -59.56 -20.55 -22.84
N ARG A 455 -60.69 -20.42 -23.53
CA ARG A 455 -60.98 -21.17 -24.77
C ARG A 455 -60.07 -20.77 -25.93
N GLN A 456 -59.68 -19.50 -26.04
CA GLN A 456 -58.75 -19.00 -27.07
C GLN A 456 -57.33 -19.54 -26.84
N VAL A 457 -56.83 -19.52 -25.60
CA VAL A 457 -55.51 -20.02 -25.22
C VAL A 457 -55.44 -21.54 -25.35
N ALA A 458 -56.52 -22.25 -24.96
CA ALA A 458 -56.61 -23.70 -25.17
C ALA A 458 -56.64 -24.06 -26.67
N ALA A 459 -57.33 -23.26 -27.51
CA ALA A 459 -57.33 -23.45 -28.96
C ALA A 459 -55.95 -23.19 -29.59
N ASP A 460 -55.26 -22.13 -29.18
CA ASP A 460 -53.89 -21.82 -29.62
C ASP A 460 -52.88 -22.89 -29.18
N ALA A 461 -53.05 -23.48 -28.00
CA ALA A 461 -52.21 -24.58 -27.52
C ALA A 461 -52.43 -25.88 -28.33
N ILE A 462 -53.67 -26.15 -28.74
CA ILE A 462 -54.00 -27.29 -29.61
C ILE A 462 -53.44 -27.06 -31.03
N ASP A 463 -53.56 -25.86 -31.59
CA ASP A 463 -53.01 -25.52 -32.92
C ASP A 463 -51.48 -25.61 -32.94
N ARG A 464 -50.78 -25.22 -31.85
CA ARG A 464 -49.32 -25.38 -31.73
C ARG A 464 -48.90 -26.85 -31.64
N MET A 465 -49.70 -27.71 -31.00
CA MET A 465 -49.44 -29.14 -30.95
C MET A 465 -49.75 -29.86 -32.28
N GLU A 466 -50.70 -29.37 -33.07
CA GLU A 466 -51.12 -30.03 -34.32
C GLU A 466 -50.23 -29.67 -35.54
N TYR A 467 -49.45 -28.57 -35.47
CA TYR A 467 -48.59 -28.12 -36.57
C TYR A 467 -47.10 -27.87 -36.21
N GLY A 468 -46.69 -28.14 -34.98
CA GLY A 468 -45.39 -27.73 -34.44
C GLY A 468 -44.23 -28.74 -34.46
N ASP A 469 -44.25 -29.80 -35.29
CA ASP A 469 -43.21 -30.85 -35.23
C ASP A 469 -42.65 -31.28 -36.60
N ALA A 470 -42.22 -30.31 -37.43
CA ALA A 470 -41.60 -30.62 -38.72
C ALA A 470 -40.52 -29.63 -39.20
N LYS A 471 -39.90 -28.82 -38.33
CA LYS A 471 -38.93 -27.82 -38.82
C LYS A 471 -37.74 -27.52 -37.91
N GLU A 472 -37.14 -28.55 -37.32
CA GLU A 472 -35.85 -28.38 -36.62
C GLU A 472 -34.88 -29.55 -36.85
N GLU A 473 -34.78 -30.05 -38.09
CA GLU A 473 -33.65 -30.86 -38.53
C GLU A 473 -33.33 -30.55 -40.00
N ALA A 474 -32.58 -29.48 -40.27
CA ALA A 474 -31.76 -29.31 -41.48
C ALA A 474 -31.05 -27.94 -41.49
N GLU A 475 -30.07 -27.70 -40.61
CA GLU A 475 -29.07 -26.65 -40.88
C GLU A 475 -27.76 -26.90 -40.13
N LEU A 476 -27.11 -28.03 -40.43
CA LEU A 476 -25.68 -28.22 -40.23
C LEU A 476 -25.17 -28.87 -41.51
N THR A 477 -24.43 -28.13 -42.34
CA THR A 477 -23.24 -28.52 -43.12
C THR A 477 -22.99 -27.46 -44.21
N GLU A 478 -21.71 -27.13 -44.43
CA GLU A 478 -21.11 -26.32 -45.51
C GLU A 478 -20.64 -24.91 -45.15
N MET A 479 -19.43 -24.85 -44.60
CA MET A 479 -18.51 -23.70 -44.70
C MET A 479 -17.50 -23.98 -45.81
N PRO A 480 -17.31 -23.08 -46.81
CA PRO A 480 -16.16 -23.14 -47.68
C PRO A 480 -15.05 -22.18 -47.25
N PHE A 481 -13.87 -22.78 -47.23
CA PHE A 481 -12.51 -22.24 -47.28
C PHE A 481 -12.35 -21.07 -48.27
N VAL A 482 -11.69 -19.97 -47.86
CA VAL A 482 -11.09 -19.00 -48.79
C VAL A 482 -9.70 -18.58 -48.30
N GLU A 483 -8.71 -18.94 -49.12
CA GLU A 483 -7.31 -18.49 -49.09
C GLU A 483 -7.20 -16.97 -49.23
N THR A 484 -6.36 -16.33 -48.42
CA THR A 484 -5.93 -14.94 -48.69
C THR A 484 -4.49 -14.96 -49.17
N THR A 485 -4.30 -14.58 -50.43
CA THR A 485 -3.02 -14.49 -51.13
C THR A 485 -2.39 -13.11 -50.99
N VAL A 486 -1.06 -13.11 -51.05
CA VAL A 486 -0.11 -11.99 -51.01
C VAL A 486 0.08 -11.36 -52.40
N THR A 487 0.00 -10.01 -52.49
CA THR A 487 0.74 -9.13 -53.44
C THR A 487 0.40 -7.65 -53.09
N SER A 488 1.30 -6.77 -52.65
CA SER A 488 2.50 -6.15 -53.26
C SER A 488 2.23 -5.05 -54.32
N LEU A 489 2.88 -3.90 -54.09
CA LEU A 489 3.23 -2.75 -54.95
C LEU A 489 2.24 -1.57 -55.13
N GLY A 490 2.66 -0.40 -54.62
CA GLY A 490 3.18 0.64 -55.51
C GLY A 490 2.63 2.07 -55.41
N ALA A 491 3.53 2.98 -55.02
CA ALA A 491 3.72 4.36 -55.53
C ALA A 491 2.96 5.57 -54.93
N GLU A 492 3.76 6.43 -54.29
CA GLU A 492 3.74 7.92 -54.25
C GLU A 492 3.47 8.61 -55.62
N PRO A 493 3.30 9.96 -55.78
CA PRO A 493 3.70 11.07 -54.86
C PRO A 493 2.78 12.32 -54.78
N ALA A 494 3.22 13.26 -53.92
CA ALA A 494 3.32 14.72 -54.13
C ALA A 494 2.35 15.68 -53.41
N ALA A 495 2.98 16.48 -52.53
CA ALA A 495 2.90 17.94 -52.40
C ALA A 495 1.59 18.61 -51.96
N ASN A 496 1.63 19.32 -50.82
CA ASN A 496 1.41 20.76 -50.86
C ASN A 496 1.92 21.54 -49.63
N ASP A 497 2.57 22.65 -49.95
CA ASP A 497 2.90 23.81 -49.13
C ASP A 497 1.70 24.40 -48.39
N ARG A 498 1.92 24.91 -47.16
CA ARG A 498 1.45 26.25 -46.77
C ARG A 498 2.12 26.78 -45.50
N GLN A 499 3.01 27.75 -45.69
CA GLN A 499 3.33 28.83 -44.74
C GLN A 499 2.22 29.89 -44.76
N VAL A 500 1.83 30.42 -43.58
CA VAL A 500 1.37 31.81 -43.26
C VAL A 500 1.39 31.88 -41.70
N SER A 501 2.39 32.42 -41.01
CA SER A 501 2.71 33.83 -40.67
C SER A 501 1.71 34.58 -39.76
N GLU A 502 2.25 35.13 -38.66
CA GLU A 502 1.82 36.31 -37.86
C GLU A 502 0.49 36.19 -37.07
N GLY A 503 0.31 36.70 -35.85
CA GLY A 503 1.09 37.55 -34.95
C GLY A 503 0.13 38.26 -33.98
N ILE A 504 0.57 38.47 -32.73
CA ILE A 504 0.19 39.55 -31.77
C ILE A 504 -1.26 39.58 -31.23
N SER A 505 -1.44 39.37 -29.92
CA SER A 505 -1.90 40.42 -28.97
C SER A 505 -2.11 39.90 -27.55
N ASP A 506 -1.42 40.57 -26.61
CA ASP A 506 -1.81 40.70 -25.20
C ASP A 506 -3.13 41.47 -25.07
N SER A 507 -3.97 41.10 -24.10
CA SER A 507 -4.73 42.08 -23.31
C SER A 507 -5.31 41.46 -22.02
N ASP A 508 -5.23 42.29 -20.99
CA ASP A 508 -5.56 42.07 -19.59
C ASP A 508 -7.05 41.84 -19.25
N ALA A 509 -7.23 41.12 -18.14
CA ALA A 509 -8.14 41.37 -17.01
C ALA A 509 -9.63 41.72 -17.21
N ILE A 510 -10.50 41.03 -16.46
CA ILE A 510 -11.38 41.54 -15.37
C ILE A 510 -12.61 40.61 -15.17
N SER A 511 -12.76 40.16 -13.93
CA SER A 511 -13.95 39.89 -13.11
C SER A 511 -15.11 38.99 -13.57
N ALA A 512 -15.30 37.94 -12.75
CA ALA A 512 -16.43 37.73 -11.82
C ALA A 512 -17.81 37.25 -12.34
N GLU A 513 -18.33 36.35 -11.50
CA GLU A 513 -19.73 35.99 -11.21
C GLU A 513 -20.45 34.90 -12.04
N SER A 514 -20.76 33.84 -11.27
CA SER A 514 -21.99 33.04 -11.26
C SER A 514 -22.44 32.34 -12.54
N ASN A 515 -22.36 31.02 -12.53
CA ASN A 515 -23.54 30.23 -12.90
C ASN A 515 -23.52 28.84 -12.28
N ALA A 516 -24.55 28.55 -11.49
CA ALA A 516 -24.90 27.25 -10.97
C ALA A 516 -25.95 26.62 -11.91
N GLN A 517 -25.59 25.48 -12.51
CA GLN A 517 -26.45 24.47 -13.15
C GLN A 517 -25.48 23.33 -13.51
N GLY A 518 -25.52 22.16 -12.89
CA GLY A 518 -26.62 21.20 -13.00
C GLY A 518 -26.32 20.26 -14.15
N ILE A 519 -25.43 19.27 -13.93
CA ILE A 519 -25.21 18.14 -14.83
C ILE A 519 -25.06 16.88 -13.97
N GLU A 520 -26.07 16.02 -14.04
CA GLU A 520 -26.05 14.61 -13.66
C GLU A 520 -25.22 13.80 -14.67
N GLY A 521 -24.65 12.69 -14.21
CA GLY A 521 -24.45 11.51 -15.06
C GLY A 521 -23.01 10.97 -15.16
N ASP A 522 -22.82 9.80 -14.57
CA ASP A 522 -21.98 8.69 -15.05
C ASP A 522 -20.54 8.96 -15.47
N GLN A 523 -19.61 8.56 -14.59
CA GLN A 523 -18.47 7.66 -14.89
C GLN A 523 -17.52 7.63 -13.69
N ILE A 524 -17.73 6.67 -12.78
CA ILE A 524 -16.67 6.22 -11.85
C ILE A 524 -16.76 4.70 -11.79
N ASP A 525 -16.23 4.04 -12.81
CA ASP A 525 -15.84 2.64 -12.74
C ASP A 525 -14.50 2.48 -13.45
N ALA A 526 -13.63 1.65 -12.85
CA ALA A 526 -12.25 1.32 -13.22
C ALA A 526 -11.13 2.15 -12.53
N PHE A 527 -11.01 1.99 -11.21
CA PHE A 527 -9.69 1.98 -10.55
C PHE A 527 -9.70 1.00 -9.36
N VAL A 528 -9.75 -0.30 -9.65
CA VAL A 528 -9.43 -1.35 -8.67
C VAL A 528 -7.90 -1.44 -8.62
N GLY A 529 -7.31 -0.69 -7.69
CA GLY A 529 -5.87 -0.68 -7.46
C GLY A 529 -5.36 -2.06 -7.04
N ALA A 530 -4.34 -2.54 -7.75
CA ALA A 530 -3.48 -3.63 -7.31
C ALA A 530 -2.90 -3.28 -5.93
N ALA A 531 -2.92 -4.24 -5.00
CA ALA A 531 -2.26 -4.09 -3.71
C ALA A 531 -0.76 -3.86 -3.94
N THR A 532 -0.23 -2.77 -3.40
CA THR A 532 1.21 -2.51 -3.37
C THR A 532 1.88 -3.54 -2.47
N GLN A 533 3.09 -3.99 -2.83
CA GLN A 533 3.87 -4.98 -2.08
C GLN A 533 4.10 -4.55 -0.61
N ASP A 534 4.16 -3.23 -0.34
CA ASP A 534 4.21 -2.64 1.00
C ASP A 534 3.03 -3.05 1.91
N ASP A 535 1.85 -3.32 1.33
CA ASP A 535 0.72 -3.85 2.10
C ASP A 535 1.04 -5.28 2.57
N ARG A 536 1.59 -6.15 1.71
CA ARG A 536 1.85 -7.56 2.03
C ARG A 536 2.92 -7.77 3.10
N ASP A 537 4.02 -7.01 3.02
CA ASP A 537 5.13 -7.13 3.98
C ASP A 537 4.73 -6.59 5.36
N PHE A 538 3.82 -5.62 5.41
CA PHE A 538 3.22 -5.12 6.65
C PHE A 538 2.29 -6.16 7.32
N TYR A 539 1.51 -6.92 6.54
CA TYR A 539 0.61 -7.96 7.08
C TYR A 539 1.35 -9.18 7.63
N ALA A 540 2.47 -9.61 7.01
CA ALA A 540 3.30 -10.70 7.52
C ALA A 540 3.99 -10.33 8.86
N ALA A 541 4.35 -9.05 9.04
CA ALA A 541 4.91 -8.55 10.30
C ALA A 541 3.87 -8.43 11.43
N ALA A 542 2.61 -8.11 11.08
CA ALA A 542 1.51 -8.04 12.04
C ALA A 542 1.10 -9.43 12.58
N GLU A 543 1.13 -10.48 11.74
CA GLU A 543 0.93 -11.87 12.19
C GLU A 543 2.08 -12.36 13.10
N ARG A 544 3.34 -11.99 12.80
CA ARG A 544 4.49 -12.36 13.66
C ARG A 544 4.48 -11.65 15.02
N CYS A 545 4.08 -10.37 15.07
CA CYS A 545 4.01 -9.63 16.34
C CYS A 545 2.91 -10.14 17.30
N GLN A 546 1.83 -10.75 16.80
CA GLN A 546 0.76 -11.26 17.65
C GLN A 546 1.01 -12.67 18.21
N MET A 547 1.86 -13.49 17.58
CA MET A 547 2.15 -14.85 18.07
C MET A 547 3.41 -14.97 18.96
N GLU A 548 4.40 -14.07 18.84
CA GLU A 548 5.69 -14.23 19.54
C GLU A 548 5.82 -13.52 20.91
N GLN A 549 4.81 -12.79 21.41
CA GLN A 549 4.93 -12.03 22.68
C GLN A 549 4.09 -12.56 23.86
N ILE A 550 3.65 -13.82 23.82
CA ILE A 550 3.04 -14.51 24.97
C ILE A 550 3.96 -15.64 25.46
N GLU A 551 5.22 -15.32 25.77
CA GLU A 551 6.04 -16.12 26.69
C GLU A 551 6.41 -15.27 27.92
N GLU A 552 5.72 -15.60 29.01
CA GLU A 552 6.11 -15.44 30.42
C GLU A 552 6.44 -14.04 30.97
N ILE A 553 5.40 -13.35 31.47
CA ILE A 553 5.55 -12.50 32.66
C ILE A 553 5.28 -13.39 33.90
N PRO A 554 6.27 -13.64 34.78
CA PRO A 554 6.03 -14.43 35.98
C PRO A 554 5.22 -13.62 36.99
N VAL A 555 3.92 -13.92 37.09
CA VAL A 555 3.07 -13.44 38.18
C VAL A 555 3.46 -14.20 39.46
N GLN A 556 4.12 -13.51 40.39
CA GLN A 556 4.34 -13.99 41.75
C GLN A 556 2.98 -14.17 42.44
N LYS A 557 2.54 -15.41 42.62
CA LYS A 557 1.42 -15.76 43.49
C LYS A 557 1.88 -15.63 44.95
N GLU A 558 1.35 -14.65 45.66
CA GLU A 558 1.37 -14.62 47.12
C GLU A 558 0.57 -15.80 47.67
N ASN A 559 1.25 -16.63 48.48
CA ASN A 559 0.66 -17.68 49.28
C ASN A 559 -0.19 -17.06 50.40
N MET A 560 -1.51 -17.13 50.28
CA MET A 560 -2.39 -17.11 51.45
C MET A 560 -2.48 -18.51 52.03
N GLN A 561 -1.85 -18.67 53.20
CA GLN A 561 -1.89 -19.88 54.01
C GLN A 561 -3.06 -19.77 54.99
N GLU A 562 -4.10 -20.58 54.77
CA GLU A 562 -5.11 -20.90 55.79
C GLU A 562 -4.46 -21.81 56.82
N ASP A 563 -4.42 -21.36 58.08
CA ASP A 563 -4.26 -22.26 59.23
C ASP A 563 -5.44 -22.02 60.19
N VAL A 564 -6.10 -23.13 60.49
CA VAL A 564 -7.28 -23.28 61.32
C VAL A 564 -6.89 -23.89 62.66
N ASP A 565 -7.38 -23.24 63.72
CA ASP A 565 -7.77 -23.72 65.04
C ASP A 565 -6.75 -24.02 66.18
N VAL A 566 -7.27 -23.63 67.36
CA VAL A 566 -7.23 -24.26 68.69
C VAL A 566 -6.40 -23.56 69.78
N ASP A 567 -7.16 -22.95 70.69
CA ASP A 567 -7.03 -22.82 72.16
C ASP A 567 -5.68 -22.44 72.81
N GLU A 568 -5.78 -21.53 73.78
CA GLU A 568 -5.64 -21.84 75.22
C GLU A 568 -4.96 -20.69 76.01
N VAL A 569 -5.74 -20.09 76.91
CA VAL A 569 -5.40 -19.62 78.27
C VAL A 569 -4.05 -18.90 78.50
N GLY A 570 -4.09 -17.67 79.03
CA GLY A 570 -2.95 -17.18 79.81
C GLY A 570 -2.96 -15.70 80.19
N ALA A 571 -3.38 -15.42 81.42
CA ALA A 571 -3.26 -14.13 82.09
C ALA A 571 -1.79 -13.69 82.35
N LYS A 572 -1.56 -12.36 82.44
CA LYS A 572 -0.63 -11.57 83.29
C LYS A 572 -0.13 -10.33 82.52
N SER A 573 -0.52 -9.09 82.87
CA SER A 573 -0.05 -8.20 83.97
C SER A 573 1.37 -7.65 83.82
N HIS A 574 1.50 -6.34 84.09
CA HIS A 574 2.72 -5.51 84.34
C HIS A 574 3.57 -5.13 83.13
N ASP A 575 4.25 -3.99 83.05
CA ASP A 575 4.29 -2.67 83.73
C ASP A 575 5.39 -1.88 82.99
N VAL A 576 5.26 -0.54 82.88
CA VAL A 576 6.30 0.53 83.00
C VAL A 576 7.59 0.41 82.15
N GLU A 577 7.96 1.36 81.28
CA GLU A 577 8.76 2.56 81.64
C GLU A 577 8.78 3.61 80.52
N GLU A 578 8.65 4.87 80.94
CA GLU A 578 9.14 6.10 80.28
C GLU A 578 10.68 6.14 80.26
N VAL A 579 11.29 6.69 79.21
CA VAL A 579 12.51 7.56 79.22
C VAL A 579 12.51 8.28 77.84
N ASP A 580 12.14 9.55 77.68
CA ASP A 580 12.88 10.81 77.91
C ASP A 580 14.26 10.94 77.20
N VAL A 581 14.68 12.19 76.97
CA VAL A 581 15.95 12.70 76.41
C VAL A 581 15.89 13.22 74.96
N SER A 582 15.47 14.48 74.85
CA SER A 582 16.12 15.51 74.00
C SER A 582 17.32 16.13 74.78
N PRO A 583 17.95 17.23 74.31
CA PRO A 583 18.66 17.52 73.05
C PRO A 583 20.12 17.97 73.35
N ASP A 584 20.97 18.22 72.34
CA ASP A 584 21.81 19.45 72.28
C ASP A 584 22.82 19.53 71.11
N VAL A 585 23.26 20.77 70.87
CA VAL A 585 24.44 21.28 70.13
C VAL A 585 24.21 21.59 68.63
N GLN A 586 23.90 22.84 68.25
CA GLN A 586 24.80 24.02 68.02
C GLN A 586 25.81 23.81 66.88
N GLU A 587 26.26 24.77 66.08
CA GLU A 587 26.01 26.20 65.80
C GLU A 587 27.22 26.60 64.95
N GLN A 588 27.04 27.38 63.87
CA GLN A 588 27.98 28.37 63.27
C GLN A 588 27.54 28.65 61.82
N GLN A 589 26.98 29.84 61.55
CA GLN A 589 27.67 31.06 61.05
C GLN A 589 28.06 30.93 59.57
N GLU A 590 28.02 31.92 58.69
CA GLU A 590 27.54 33.31 58.61
C GLU A 590 27.86 33.67 57.14
N SER A 591 26.98 34.33 56.37
CA SER A 591 27.39 35.45 55.50
C SER A 591 26.20 36.02 54.74
N VAL A 592 25.88 37.24 55.15
CA VAL A 592 24.98 38.22 54.55
C VAL A 592 25.63 38.81 53.29
N LEU A 593 24.88 38.95 52.19
CA LEU A 593 25.08 40.05 51.26
C LEU A 593 23.74 40.67 50.88
N ASP A 594 23.78 41.99 50.91
CA ASP A 594 22.71 42.97 51.01
C ASP A 594 22.87 43.88 49.78
N VAL A 595 21.87 43.94 48.88
CA VAL A 595 21.80 44.98 47.83
C VAL A 595 20.34 45.37 47.55
N LYS A 596 19.91 46.39 48.30
CA LYS A 596 19.21 47.61 47.87
C LYS A 596 18.29 47.58 46.63
N ASP A 597 17.01 47.54 46.95
CA ASP A 597 15.97 48.55 46.71
C ASP A 597 16.34 49.80 45.86
N GLY A 598 15.53 50.05 44.82
CA GLY A 598 15.64 51.16 43.88
C GLY A 598 14.30 51.46 43.20
N SER A 599 13.51 52.30 43.85
CA SER A 599 12.17 52.77 43.49
C SER A 599 12.05 53.54 42.17
N LYS A 600 10.86 53.39 41.55
CA LYS A 600 10.01 54.42 40.91
C LYS A 600 10.56 55.25 39.73
N SER A 601 9.95 55.07 38.57
CA SER A 601 9.31 56.17 37.82
C SER A 601 8.32 55.63 36.79
N GLU A 602 7.02 55.65 37.14
CA GLU A 602 5.92 55.80 36.18
C GLU A 602 6.03 57.20 35.56
N GLN A 603 6.07 57.29 34.23
CA GLN A 603 5.67 58.50 33.55
C GLN A 603 4.93 58.17 32.26
N THR A 604 3.64 58.45 32.34
CA THR A 604 2.63 58.57 31.30
C THR A 604 3.11 59.31 30.05
N ARG A 605 2.73 58.79 28.87
CA ARG A 605 2.63 59.63 27.66
C ARG A 605 1.52 59.11 26.75
N GLU A 606 0.39 59.81 26.79
CA GLU A 606 -0.68 59.76 25.79
C GLU A 606 -1.07 61.21 25.46
N GLN A 607 -1.27 61.48 24.16
CA GLN A 607 -1.92 62.65 23.52
C GLN A 607 -1.14 64.00 23.62
N THR A 608 -0.85 64.77 22.57
CA THR A 608 -1.73 65.36 21.54
C THR A 608 -0.87 66.20 20.58
N GLU A 609 -1.16 66.10 19.28
CA GLU A 609 -0.93 67.00 18.11
C GLU A 609 -0.43 66.26 16.87
#